data_AF-A0A950MPF0-F1
#
_entry.id   AF-A0A950MPF0-F1
#
_cell.length_a   1.000
_cell.length_b   1.000
_cell.length_c   1.000
_cell.angle_alpha   90.00
_cell.angle_beta   90.00
_cell.angle_gamma   90.00
#
_symmetry.space_group_name_H-M   'P 1'
#
loop_
_entity.id
_entity.type
_entity.pdbx_description
1 polymer ?
#
loop_
_entity_poly.entity_id
_entity_poly.type
_entity_poly.pdbx_seq_one_letter_code
_entity_poly.pdbx_strand_id
1 'polypeptide(L)'
;MSGEVQKIVAAVEQGAEISQREIELERKLAAAEQQIAELRAQGSRAVASPRKTVPAATTQLLAKSGITSLESIEAGALDAALAGLSLEQRIAVKAQLIRAGALA
;
A
#
# COMPACT_ATOMS: atom_id res chain seq x y z
N MET A 1 0.01 55.85 -30.75
CA MET A 1 1.00 55.44 -29.74
C MET A 1 0.39 54.92 -28.43
N SER A 2 -0.74 55.43 -27.92
CA SER A 2 -1.29 55.00 -26.61
C SER A 2 -1.86 53.57 -26.54
N GLY A 3 -2.44 53.04 -27.63
CA GLY A 3 -3.11 51.73 -27.61
C GLY A 3 -2.17 50.53 -27.69
N GLU A 4 -0.94 50.72 -28.15
CA GLU A 4 0.06 49.66 -28.27
C GLU A 4 0.72 49.38 -26.91
N VAL A 5 0.96 50.44 -26.12
CA VAL A 5 1.43 50.36 -24.73
C VAL A 5 0.42 49.62 -23.84
N GLN A 6 -0.89 49.87 -24.01
CA GLN A 6 -1.94 49.18 -23.25
C GLN A 6 -1.97 47.66 -23.51
N LYS A 7 -1.71 47.23 -24.75
CA LYS A 7 -1.65 45.79 -25.11
C LYS A 7 -0.44 45.10 -24.48
N ILE A 8 0.70 45.79 -24.44
CA ILE A 8 1.92 45.27 -23.82
C ILE A 8 1.72 45.11 -22.30
N VAL A 9 1.11 46.10 -21.64
CA VAL A 9 0.81 46.02 -20.19
C VAL A 9 -0.14 44.85 -19.90
N ALA A 10 -1.22 44.69 -20.66
CA ALA A 10 -2.16 43.58 -20.48
C ALA A 10 -1.52 42.20 -20.68
N ALA A 11 -0.60 42.06 -21.64
CA ALA A 11 0.13 40.81 -21.87
C ALA A 11 1.11 40.49 -20.73
N VAL A 12 1.75 41.51 -20.15
CA VAL A 12 2.65 41.36 -18.99
C VAL A 12 1.87 40.96 -17.75
N GLU A 13 0.70 41.58 -17.51
CA GLU A 13 -0.18 41.23 -16.39
C GLU A 13 -0.69 39.79 -16.50
N GLN A 14 -1.13 39.35 -17.68
CA GLN A 14 -1.52 37.96 -17.93
C GLN A 14 -0.36 36.98 -17.73
N GLY A 15 0.85 37.32 -18.18
CA GLY A 15 2.05 36.49 -17.95
C GLY A 15 2.40 36.36 -16.47
N ALA A 16 2.23 37.42 -15.69
CA ALA A 16 2.44 37.41 -14.24
C ALA A 16 1.40 36.54 -13.51
N GLU A 17 0.13 36.61 -13.91
CA GLU A 17 -0.95 35.77 -13.34
C GLU A 17 -0.73 34.28 -13.64
N ILE A 18 -0.31 33.94 -14.87
CA ILE A 18 0.02 32.56 -15.26
C ILE A 18 1.18 32.03 -14.42
N SER A 19 2.24 32.82 -14.27
CA SER A 19 3.42 32.44 -13.47
C SER A 19 3.05 32.19 -11.99
N GLN A 20 2.16 33.00 -11.42
CA GLN A 20 1.67 32.79 -10.05
C GLN A 20 0.87 31.49 -9.92
N ARG A 21 0.03 31.18 -10.92
CA ARG A 21 -0.77 29.95 -10.97
C ARG A 21 0.13 28.71 -11.03
N GLU A 22 1.19 28.76 -11.83
CA GLU A 22 2.16 27.67 -11.96
C GLU A 22 2.86 27.40 -10.62
N ILE A 23 3.32 28.45 -9.93
CA ILE A 23 3.97 28.32 -8.61
C ILE A 23 3.00 27.72 -7.56
N GLU A 24 1.73 28.11 -7.57
CA GLU A 24 0.74 27.50 -6.68
C GLU A 24 0.49 26.03 -6.99
N LEU A 25 0.43 25.66 -8.27
CA LEU A 25 0.24 24.28 -8.70
C LEU A 25 1.44 23.41 -8.30
N GLU A 26 2.66 23.89 -8.51
CA GLU A 26 3.89 23.21 -8.08
C GLU A 26 3.91 22.99 -6.57
N ARG A 27 3.52 23.99 -5.77
CA ARG A 27 3.42 23.85 -4.31
C ARG A 27 2.39 22.80 -3.89
N LYS A 28 1.21 22.80 -4.53
CA LYS A 28 0.17 21.80 -4.27
C LYS A 28 0.62 20.40 -4.66
N LEU A 29 1.34 20.28 -5.76
CA LEU A 29 1.87 19.01 -6.26
C LEU A 29 2.91 18.46 -5.28
N ALA A 30 3.89 19.27 -4.88
CA ALA A 30 4.89 18.87 -3.90
C ALA A 30 4.28 18.46 -2.55
N ALA A 31 3.28 19.19 -2.06
CA ALA A 31 2.56 18.84 -0.84
C ALA A 31 1.79 17.52 -0.97
N ALA A 32 1.13 17.29 -2.11
CA ALA A 32 0.40 16.05 -2.38
C ALA A 32 1.35 14.85 -2.50
N GLU A 33 2.50 15.01 -3.17
CA GLU A 33 3.52 13.96 -3.27
C GLU A 33 4.10 13.60 -1.90
N GLN A 34 4.36 14.59 -1.04
CA GLN A 34 4.78 14.37 0.34
C GLN A 34 3.73 13.59 1.14
N GLN A 35 2.46 13.98 1.06
CA GLN A 35 1.37 13.26 1.72
C GLN A 35 1.23 11.82 1.22
N ILE A 36 1.38 11.59 -0.08
CA ILE A 36 1.37 10.24 -0.65
C ILE A 36 2.56 9.42 -0.14
N ALA A 37 3.76 10.00 -0.10
CA ALA A 37 4.95 9.34 0.42
C ALA A 37 4.78 8.97 1.90
N GLU A 38 4.24 9.88 2.70
CA GLU A 38 3.94 9.64 4.12
C GLU A 38 2.87 8.56 4.30
N LEU A 39 1.76 8.63 3.59
CA LEU A 39 0.70 7.62 3.66
C LEU A 39 1.20 6.24 3.22
N ARG A 40 2.05 6.18 2.18
CA ARG A 40 2.70 4.93 1.77
C ARG A 40 3.65 4.40 2.85
N ALA A 41 4.41 5.26 3.51
CA ALA A 41 5.28 4.89 4.62
C ALA A 41 4.51 4.44 5.86
N GLN A 42 3.37 5.06 6.16
CA GLN A 42 2.47 4.64 7.25
C GLN A 42 1.78 3.31 6.91
N GLY A 43 1.34 3.13 5.65
CA GLY A 43 0.77 1.89 5.15
C GLY A 43 1.75 0.72 5.23
N SER A 44 3.01 0.92 4.84
CA SER A 44 4.05 -0.11 4.96
C SER A 44 4.35 -0.46 6.43
N ARG A 45 4.27 0.53 7.34
CA ARG A 45 4.46 0.31 8.79
C ARG A 45 3.27 -0.39 9.45
N ALA A 46 2.04 -0.16 8.97
CA ALA A 46 0.85 -0.88 9.43
C ALA A 46 0.85 -2.36 8.99
N VAL A 47 1.45 -2.68 7.84
CA VAL A 47 1.73 -4.06 7.44
C VAL A 47 2.85 -4.69 8.30
N ALA A 48 3.76 -3.87 8.85
CA ALA A 48 4.89 -4.32 9.67
C ALA A 48 4.57 -4.65 11.13
N SER A 49 3.34 -4.40 11.60
CA SER A 49 2.85 -4.89 12.91
C SER A 49 1.71 -5.90 12.68
N PRO A 50 2.02 -7.14 12.24
CA PRO A 50 1.01 -8.12 11.92
C PRO A 50 0.51 -8.70 13.24
N ARG A 51 -0.65 -8.23 13.71
CA ARG A 51 -1.52 -9.20 14.38
C ARG A 51 -1.80 -10.26 13.32
N LYS A 52 -1.15 -11.42 13.43
CA LYS A 52 -1.25 -12.55 12.47
C LYS A 52 -2.67 -13.12 12.52
N THR A 53 -3.62 -12.41 11.94
CA THR A 53 -5.03 -12.78 11.95
C THR A 53 -5.33 -13.59 10.70
N VAL A 54 -5.62 -14.86 10.89
CA VAL A 54 -6.16 -15.77 9.87
C VAL A 54 -7.61 -16.09 10.23
N PRO A 55 -8.46 -16.46 9.27
CA PRO A 55 -9.82 -16.90 9.57
C PRO A 55 -9.82 -18.06 10.57
N ALA A 56 -10.81 -18.10 11.47
CA ALA A 56 -10.88 -19.11 12.54
C ALA A 56 -10.87 -20.55 11.99
N ALA A 57 -11.50 -20.79 10.84
CA ALA A 57 -11.48 -22.08 10.16
C ALA A 57 -10.05 -22.51 9.77
N THR A 58 -9.23 -21.57 9.30
CA THR A 58 -7.83 -21.80 8.93
C THR A 58 -6.97 -22.07 10.17
N THR A 59 -7.17 -21.32 11.25
CA THR A 59 -6.49 -21.56 12.53
C THR A 59 -6.85 -22.95 13.11
N GLN A 60 -8.12 -23.34 13.05
CA GLN A 60 -8.55 -24.67 13.50
C GLN A 60 -7.97 -25.80 12.64
N LEU A 61 -7.89 -25.60 11.33
CA LEU A 61 -7.26 -26.57 10.42
C LEU A 61 -5.78 -26.74 10.76
N LEU A 62 -5.06 -25.64 10.89
CA LEU A 62 -3.63 -25.65 11.25
C LEU A 62 -3.40 -26.32 12.61
N ALA A 63 -4.23 -26.01 13.61
CA ALA A 63 -4.16 -26.65 14.93
C ALA A 63 -4.39 -28.17 14.86
N LYS A 64 -5.36 -28.64 14.05
CA LYS A 64 -5.59 -30.07 13.82
C LYS A 64 -4.40 -30.77 13.16
N SER A 65 -3.68 -30.04 12.31
CA SER A 65 -2.47 -30.54 11.66
C SER A 65 -1.19 -30.35 12.50
N GLY A 66 -1.32 -29.94 13.77
CA GLY A 66 -0.19 -29.81 14.70
C GLY A 66 0.49 -28.45 14.73
N ILE A 67 -0.01 -27.46 13.98
CA ILE A 67 0.52 -26.09 13.97
C ILE A 67 -0.30 -25.25 14.95
N THR A 68 0.23 -25.08 16.17
CA THR A 68 -0.45 -24.37 17.27
C THR A 68 -0.09 -22.89 17.36
N SER A 69 1.03 -22.48 16.75
CA SER A 69 1.47 -21.08 16.71
C SER A 69 1.78 -20.65 15.28
N LEU A 70 1.43 -19.40 14.97
CA LEU A 70 1.73 -18.74 13.70
C LEU A 70 3.02 -17.90 13.77
N GLU A 71 3.67 -17.85 14.94
CA GLU A 71 4.87 -17.03 15.15
C GLU A 71 6.05 -17.54 14.33
N SER A 72 6.25 -18.86 14.28
CA SER A 72 7.27 -19.54 13.48
C SER A 72 6.69 -20.80 12.85
N ILE A 73 6.35 -20.73 11.56
CA ILE A 73 5.89 -21.89 10.79
C ILE A 73 7.04 -22.34 9.90
N GLU A 74 7.52 -23.57 10.09
CA GLU A 74 8.47 -24.17 9.16
C GLU A 74 7.76 -24.58 7.86
N ALA A 75 8.34 -24.20 6.71
CA ALA A 75 7.72 -24.45 5.40
C ALA A 75 7.44 -25.94 5.16
N GLY A 76 8.36 -26.83 5.56
CA GLY A 76 8.18 -28.28 5.45
C GLY A 76 7.05 -28.82 6.33
N ALA A 77 6.92 -28.31 7.56
CA ALA A 77 5.85 -28.69 8.48
C ALA A 77 4.48 -28.22 7.96
N LEU A 78 4.40 -27.02 7.38
CA LEU A 78 3.18 -26.51 6.76
C LEU A 78 2.78 -27.34 5.54
N ASP A 79 3.73 -27.68 4.69
CA ASP A 79 3.44 -28.47 3.48
C ASP A 79 3.00 -29.90 3.83
N ALA A 80 3.59 -30.50 4.86
CA ALA A 80 3.13 -31.78 5.41
C ALA A 80 1.72 -31.67 6.02
N ALA A 81 1.46 -30.61 6.80
CA ALA A 81 0.16 -30.34 7.43
C ALA A 81 -0.98 -30.13 6.42
N LEU A 82 -0.66 -29.63 5.23
CA LEU A 82 -1.62 -29.35 4.17
C LEU A 82 -1.70 -30.47 3.12
N ALA A 83 -0.87 -31.52 3.19
CA ALA A 83 -0.76 -32.56 2.16
C ALA A 83 -2.07 -33.33 1.90
N GLY A 84 -2.95 -33.42 2.90
CA GLY A 84 -4.27 -34.07 2.76
C GLY A 84 -5.35 -33.22 2.06
N LEU A 85 -5.04 -31.97 1.67
CA LEU A 85 -5.97 -31.07 1.00
C LEU A 85 -5.79 -31.06 -0.52
N SER A 86 -6.83 -30.65 -1.24
CA SER A 86 -6.71 -30.38 -2.68
C SER A 86 -5.70 -29.26 -2.96
N LEU A 87 -5.14 -29.23 -4.17
CA LEU A 87 -4.18 -28.19 -4.56
C LEU A 87 -4.77 -26.77 -4.38
N GLU A 88 -6.02 -26.57 -4.77
CA GLU A 88 -6.71 -25.28 -4.62
C GLU A 88 -6.87 -24.87 -3.16
N GLN A 89 -7.21 -25.82 -2.28
CA GLN A 89 -7.32 -25.58 -0.84
C GLN A 89 -5.96 -25.21 -0.23
N ARG A 90 -4.88 -25.87 -0.66
CA ARG A 90 -3.51 -25.52 -0.22
C ARG A 90 -3.13 -24.10 -0.64
N ILE A 91 -3.42 -23.72 -1.89
CA ILE A 91 -3.18 -22.37 -2.40
C ILE A 91 -3.98 -21.35 -1.58
N ALA A 92 -5.27 -21.62 -1.32
CA ALA A 92 -6.12 -20.74 -0.53
C ALA A 92 -5.57 -20.51 0.90
N VAL A 93 -5.16 -21.57 1.60
CA VAL A 93 -4.60 -21.48 2.95
C VAL A 93 -3.26 -20.73 2.96
N LYS A 94 -2.35 -21.05 2.03
CA LYS A 94 -1.05 -20.35 1.92
C LYS A 94 -1.22 -18.87 1.60
N ALA A 95 -2.13 -18.52 0.69
CA ALA A 95 -2.41 -17.12 0.36
C ALA A 95 -2.97 -16.34 1.56
N GLN A 96 -3.80 -16.98 2.39
CA GLN A 96 -4.28 -16.37 3.64
C GLN A 96 -3.15 -16.18 4.66
N LEU A 97 -2.24 -17.15 4.79
CA LEU A 97 -1.10 -17.06 5.70
C LEU A 97 -0.10 -15.98 5.28
N ILE A 98 0.18 -15.84 3.98
CA ILE A 98 0.99 -14.75 3.42
C ILE A 98 0.34 -13.40 3.72
N ARG A 99 -0.97 -13.28 3.46
CA ARG A 99 -1.73 -12.04 3.73
C ARG A 99 -1.75 -11.68 5.22
N ALA A 100 -1.75 -12.68 6.09
CA ALA A 100 -1.69 -12.50 7.55
C ALA A 100 -0.27 -12.21 8.07
N GLY A 101 0.76 -12.20 7.21
CA GLY A 101 2.15 -12.03 7.61
C GLY A 101 2.69 -13.20 8.45
N ALA A 102 2.08 -14.38 8.33
CA ALA A 102 2.51 -15.60 9.01
C ALA A 102 3.57 -16.39 8.20
N LEU A 103 3.70 -16.11 6.90
CA LEU A 103 4.71 -16.64 6.00
C LEU A 103 5.46 -15.47 5.35
N ALA A 104 6.79 -15.60 5.24
CA ALA A 104 7.68 -14.67 4.56
C ALA A 104 8.35 -15.37 3.37
#